data_AF-V6LNZ4-F1
#
_entry.id   AF-V6LNZ4-F1
#
_cell.length_a   1.000
_cell.length_b   1.000
_cell.length_c   1.000
_cell.angle_alpha   90.00
_cell.angle_beta   90.00
_cell.angle_gamma   90.00
#
_symmetry.space_group_name_H-M   'P 1'
#
loop_
_entity.id
_entity.type
_entity.pdbx_description
1 polymer ?
#
loop_
_entity_poly.entity_id
_entity_poly.type
_entity_poly.pdbx_seq_one_letter_code
_entity_poly.pdbx_strand_id
1 'polypeptide(L)'
;MLNHQWSENDKTVLWNAVKNCGKQWFNIQQMYFPFLSVNQIKLKYYYIQRKLDNKPNKCDNIKDFIVQEEYNQKRTKRHLINELIKILGSQ
;
A
#
# COMPACT_ATOMS: atom_id res chain seq x y z
N MET A 1 -10.72 -12.58 11.64
CA MET A 1 -11.04 -12.53 10.20
C MET A 1 -9.99 -13.34 9.46
N LEU A 2 -10.37 -14.41 8.77
CA LEU A 2 -9.45 -15.19 7.95
C LEU A 2 -9.19 -14.42 6.65
N ASN A 3 -7.92 -14.20 6.32
CA ASN A 3 -7.54 -13.58 5.05
C ASN A 3 -7.67 -14.63 3.95
N HIS A 4 -8.60 -14.42 3.00
CA HIS A 4 -8.70 -15.29 1.83
C HIS A 4 -7.42 -15.21 1.00
N GLN A 5 -6.78 -16.36 0.81
CA GLN A 5 -5.60 -16.46 -0.03
C GLN A 5 -6.03 -16.54 -1.49
N TRP A 6 -5.89 -15.42 -2.21
CA TRP A 6 -6.23 -15.34 -3.62
C TRP A 6 -5.23 -16.10 -4.49
N SER A 7 -5.66 -17.26 -5.00
CA SER A 7 -4.90 -18.04 -5.98
C SER A 7 -4.86 -17.34 -7.34
N GLU A 8 -3.97 -17.75 -8.26
CA GLU A 8 -3.97 -17.22 -9.63
C GLU A 8 -5.23 -17.62 -10.41
N ASN A 9 -5.75 -18.83 -10.11
CA ASN A 9 -7.01 -19.29 -10.65
C ASN A 9 -8.17 -18.38 -10.20
N ASP A 10 -8.22 -18.01 -8.91
CA ASP A 10 -9.26 -17.12 -8.37
C ASP A 10 -9.24 -15.76 -9.08
N LYS A 11 -8.05 -15.21 -9.34
CA LYS A 11 -7.90 -13.94 -10.05
C LYS A 11 -8.41 -14.05 -11.49
N THR A 12 -8.08 -15.15 -12.17
CA THR A 12 -8.55 -15.44 -13.53
C THR A 12 -10.06 -15.59 -13.59
N VAL A 13 -10.64 -16.34 -12.66
CA VAL A 13 -12.09 -16.51 -12.52
C VAL A 13 -12.77 -15.16 -12.26
N LEU A 14 -12.26 -14.37 -11.31
CA LEU A 14 -12.80 -13.05 -11.02
C LEU A 14 -12.75 -12.13 -12.25
N TRP A 15 -11.62 -12.11 -12.96
CA TRP A 15 -11.44 -11.29 -14.15
C TRP A 15 -12.43 -11.68 -15.26
N ASN A 16 -12.56 -12.97 -15.54
CA ASN A 16 -13.48 -13.48 -16.55
C ASN A 16 -14.94 -13.27 -16.18
N ALA A 17 -15.29 -13.46 -14.90
CA ALA A 17 -16.63 -13.19 -14.41
C ALA A 17 -17.02 -11.72 -14.64
N VAL A 18 -16.17 -10.77 -14.25
CA VAL A 18 -16.42 -9.34 -14.47
C VAL A 18 -16.46 -8.99 -15.96
N LYS A 19 -15.64 -9.65 -16.80
CA LYS A 19 -15.66 -9.44 -18.24
C LYS A 19 -16.97 -9.92 -18.88
N ASN A 20 -17.53 -11.04 -18.41
CA ASN A 20 -18.71 -11.68 -19.00
C ASN A 20 -20.02 -11.06 -18.52
N CYS A 21 -20.16 -10.76 -17.23
CA CYS A 21 -21.41 -10.25 -16.64
C CYS A 21 -21.34 -8.79 -16.18
N GLY A 22 -20.20 -8.11 -16.40
CA GLY A 22 -19.96 -6.76 -15.91
C GLY A 22 -19.73 -6.70 -14.40
N LYS A 23 -19.95 -5.53 -13.81
CA LYS A 23 -19.71 -5.27 -12.37
C LYS A 23 -20.88 -5.74 -11.48
N GLN A 24 -21.51 -6.86 -11.81
CA GLN A 24 -22.61 -7.44 -11.03
C GLN A 24 -22.08 -8.17 -9.79
N TRP A 25 -21.55 -7.41 -8.83
CA TRP A 25 -20.74 -7.95 -7.74
C TRP A 25 -21.45 -8.98 -6.86
N PHE A 26 -22.75 -8.78 -6.59
CA PHE A 26 -23.54 -9.71 -5.81
C PHE A 26 -23.66 -11.06 -6.52
N ASN A 27 -23.94 -11.05 -7.83
CA ASN A 27 -24.05 -12.27 -8.63
C ASN A 27 -22.71 -13.01 -8.72
N ILE A 28 -21.62 -12.27 -8.95
CA ILE A 28 -20.26 -12.83 -8.99
C ILE A 28 -19.90 -13.46 -7.64
N GLN A 29 -20.27 -12.80 -6.54
CA GLN A 29 -20.05 -13.31 -5.19
C GLN A 29 -20.80 -14.63 -4.97
N GLN A 30 -22.09 -14.67 -5.28
CA GLN A 30 -22.91 -15.87 -5.11
C GLN A 30 -22.45 -17.04 -5.99
N MET A 31 -22.04 -16.78 -7.23
CA MET A 31 -21.65 -17.83 -8.18
C MET A 31 -20.25 -18.40 -7.94
N TYR A 32 -19.27 -17.54 -7.63
CA TYR A 32 -17.85 -17.94 -7.64
C TYR A 32 -17.17 -17.84 -6.28
N PHE A 33 -17.66 -16.98 -5.39
CA PHE A 33 -16.97 -16.66 -4.13
C PHE A 33 -17.95 -16.58 -2.95
N PRO A 34 -18.70 -17.65 -2.64
CA PRO A 34 -19.80 -17.62 -1.68
C PRO A 34 -19.34 -17.27 -0.25
N PHE A 35 -18.08 -17.54 0.08
CA PHE A 35 -17.49 -17.26 1.40
C PHE A 35 -16.87 -15.87 1.52
N LEU A 36 -16.83 -15.09 0.43
CA LEU A 36 -16.29 -13.74 0.44
C LEU A 36 -17.41 -12.70 0.47
N SER A 37 -17.15 -11.60 1.15
CA SER A 37 -17.99 -10.42 1.02
C SER A 37 -17.81 -9.76 -0.35
N VAL A 38 -18.88 -9.12 -0.82
CA VAL A 38 -18.87 -8.30 -2.03
C VAL A 38 -17.72 -7.27 -2.03
N ASN A 39 -17.42 -6.70 -0.86
CA ASN A 39 -16.35 -5.73 -0.71
C ASN A 39 -14.96 -6.34 -0.92
N GLN A 40 -14.69 -7.54 -0.40
CA GLN A 40 -13.43 -8.24 -0.63
C GLN A 40 -13.20 -8.51 -2.13
N ILE A 41 -14.26 -8.90 -2.84
CA ILE A 41 -14.22 -9.14 -4.29
C ILE A 41 -13.95 -7.85 -5.06
N LYS A 42 -14.67 -6.77 -4.74
CA LYS A 42 -14.45 -5.44 -5.33
C LYS A 42 -13.00 -4.97 -5.14
N LEU A 43 -12.52 -5.01 -3.91
CA LEU A 43 -11.16 -4.58 -3.57
C LEU A 43 -10.13 -5.39 -4.36
N LYS A 44 -10.34 -6.71 -4.47
CA LYS A 44 -9.43 -7.54 -5.24
C LYS A 44 -9.46 -7.21 -6.73
N TYR A 45 -10.64 -7.03 -7.32
CA TYR A 45 -10.76 -6.68 -8.72
C TYR A 45 -10.01 -5.38 -9.03
N TYR A 46 -10.22 -4.33 -8.23
CA TYR A 46 -9.51 -3.06 -8.42
C TYR A 46 -8.01 -3.19 -8.21
N TYR A 47 -7.56 -4.04 -7.28
CA TYR A 47 -6.14 -4.35 -7.12
C TYR A 47 -5.56 -5.00 -8.38
N ILE A 48 -6.25 -5.99 -8.97
CA ILE A 48 -5.82 -6.65 -10.22
C ILE A 48 -5.79 -5.64 -11.37
N GLN A 49 -6.87 -4.87 -11.54
CA GLN A 49 -6.97 -3.87 -12.61
C GLN A 49 -5.86 -2.82 -12.52
N ARG A 50 -5.56 -2.34 -11.32
CA ARG A 50 -4.48 -1.36 -11.11
C ARG A 50 -3.09 -1.91 -11.42
N LYS A 51 -2.85 -3.19 -11.10
CA LYS A 51 -1.61 -3.87 -11.49
C LYS A 51 -1.44 -3.95 -13.01
N LEU A 52 -2.53 -4.13 -13.75
CA LEU A 52 -2.50 -4.13 -15.22
C LEU A 52 -2.26 -2.73 -15.80
N ASP A 53 -2.87 -1.71 -15.18
CA ASP A 53 -2.72 -0.31 -15.59
C ASP A 53 -1.32 0.28 -15.28
N ASN A 54 -0.42 -0.47 -14.63
CA ASN A 54 0.87 0.01 -14.10
C ASN A 54 0.75 1.32 -13.27
N LYS A 55 -0.42 1.57 -12.66
CA LYS A 55 -0.65 2.78 -11.89
C LYS A 55 0.01 2.64 -10.53
N PRO A 56 1.04 3.46 -10.20
CA PRO A 56 1.66 3.42 -8.89
C PRO A 56 0.60 3.69 -7.82
N ASN A 57 0.69 3.00 -6.69
CA ASN A 57 -0.19 3.32 -5.58
C ASN A 57 0.21 4.69 -5.03
N LYS A 58 -0.77 5.58 -4.87
CA LYS A 58 -0.54 6.89 -4.23
C LYS A 58 0.10 6.72 -2.84
N CYS A 59 -0.11 5.57 -2.20
CA CYS A 59 0.50 5.18 -0.92
C CYS A 59 1.79 4.34 -1.05
N ASP A 60 2.16 3.83 -2.23
CA ASP A 60 3.45 3.15 -2.43
C ASP A 60 4.61 4.18 -2.39
N ASN A 61 4.29 5.44 -2.70
CA ASN A 61 5.17 6.59 -2.54
C ASN A 61 5.14 7.17 -1.12
N ILE A 62 5.14 6.32 -0.08
CA ILE A 62 5.51 6.79 1.27
C ILE A 62 6.92 7.42 1.25
N LYS A 63 7.79 6.96 0.34
CA LYS A 63 9.12 7.54 0.11
C LYS A 63 9.09 8.98 -0.39
N ASP A 64 8.04 9.39 -1.11
CA ASP A 64 7.88 10.80 -1.54
C ASP A 64 7.32 11.67 -0.41
N PHE A 65 6.76 11.06 0.64
CA PHE A 65 6.34 11.71 1.88
C PHE A 65 7.42 11.71 2.96
N ILE A 66 8.44 10.86 2.83
CA ILE A 66 9.66 11.01 3.63
C ILE A 66 10.33 12.27 3.07
N VAL A 67 10.17 13.38 3.81
CA VAL A 67 10.98 14.59 3.65
C VAL A 67 12.40 14.13 3.39
N GLN A 68 13.00 14.56 2.26
CA GLN A 68 14.41 14.34 2.02
C GLN A 68 15.13 14.85 3.26
N GLU A 69 15.63 13.93 4.10
CA GLU A 69 16.48 14.27 5.22
C GLU A 69 17.74 14.85 4.60
N GLU A 70 17.73 16.16 4.33
CA GLU A 70 18.94 16.93 4.17
C GLU A 70 19.75 16.73 5.44
N TYR A 71 20.67 15.76 5.36
CA TYR A 71 21.83 15.58 6.20
C TYR A 71 21.58 15.64 7.71
N ASN A 72 20.91 14.60 8.25
CA ASN A 72 21.22 14.15 9.59
C ASN A 72 22.61 13.47 9.60
N GLN A 73 23.67 14.26 9.40
CA GLN A 73 24.99 13.88 9.89
C GLN A 73 24.82 13.60 11.37
N LYS A 74 25.00 12.35 11.79
CA LYS A 74 24.99 11.94 13.20
C LYS A 74 26.05 12.76 13.93
N ARG A 75 25.65 13.92 14.45
CA ARG A 75 26.49 14.80 15.26
C ARG A 75 26.87 13.97 16.48
N THR A 76 28.12 13.52 16.51
CA THR A 76 28.62 12.71 17.62
C THR A 76 28.47 13.49 18.91
N LYS A 77 28.33 12.79 20.04
CA LYS A 77 28.18 13.40 21.37
C LYS A 77 29.22 14.51 21.63
N ARG A 78 30.44 14.32 21.12
CA ARG A 78 31.53 15.31 21.19
C ARG A 78 31.19 16.63 20.47
N HIS A 79 30.56 16.57 19.30
CA HIS A 79 30.19 17.75 18.54
C HIS A 79 29.12 18.57 19.27
N LEU A 80 28.13 17.90 19.89
CA LEU A 80 27.10 18.57 20.68
C LEU A 80 27.67 19.21 21.96
N ILE A 81 28.60 18.53 22.63
CA ILE A 81 29.30 19.08 23.81
C ILE A 81 30.09 20.34 23.45
N ASN A 82 30.81 20.33 22.32
CA ASN A 82 31.59 21.49 21.89
C ASN A 82 30.70 22.70 21.57
N GLU A 83 29.53 22.49 20.98
CA GLU A 83 28.56 23.57 20.72
C GLU A 83 27.97 24.12 22.03
N LEU A 84 27.65 23.26 23.00
CA LEU A 84 27.20 23.70 24.32
C LEU A 84 28.27 24.53 25.05
N ILE A 85 29.54 24.13 24.97
CA ILE A 85 30.66 24.88 25.57
C ILE A 85 30.81 26.25 24.91
N LYS A 86 30.66 26.37 23.58
CA LYS A 86 30.69 27.68 22.92
C LYS A 86 29.56 28.60 23.39
N ILE A 87 28.34 28.05 23.53
CA ILE A 87 27.17 28.82 23.96
C ILE A 87 27.36 29.32 25.41
N LEU A 88 27.86 28.45 26.29
CA LEU A 88 28.02 28.75 27.72
C LEU A 88 29.30 29.55 28.04
N GLY A 89 30.33 29.43 27.21
CA GLY A 89 31.60 30.14 27.37
C GLY A 89 31.67 31.51 26.69
N SER A 90 30.58 31.97 26.06
CA SER A 90 30.48 33.30 25.44
C SER A 90 29.72 34.32 26.31
N GLN A 91 29.59 34.06 27.62
CA GLN A 91 29.08 35.00 28.63
C GLN A 91 30.22 35.52 29.51
#